data_AF-A0A836RNG0-F1
#
_entry.id   AF-A0A836RNG0-F1
#
_cell.length_a   1.000
_cell.length_b   1.000
_cell.length_c   1.000
_cell.angle_alpha   90.00
_cell.angle_beta   90.00
_cell.angle_gamma   90.00
#
_symmetry.space_group_name_H-M   'P 1'
#
loop_
_entity.id
_entity.type
_entity.pdbx_description
1 polymer ?
#
loop_
_entity_poly.entity_id
_entity_poly.type
_entity_poly.pdbx_seq_one_letter_code
_entity_poly.pdbx_strand_id
1 'polypeptide(L)'
;FATLSAADFAATSQLASIIGEKEFAHLYHQGEKENIYITIVGDRVILAVVFDKRTTLGMVRIKIKQVVGRLERIFEDIFTKIGTQPKEERITDEFTKEAEEELDKLFG
;
A
#
# COMPACT_ATOMS: atom_id res chain seq x y z
N PHE A 1 -7.69 8.15 -5.19
CA PHE A 1 -7.05 6.97 -5.83
C PHE A 1 -6.53 6.01 -4.77
N ALA A 2 -5.53 6.37 -3.95
CA ALA A 2 -4.93 5.48 -2.95
C ALA A 2 -5.94 4.80 -1.99
N THR A 3 -6.85 5.54 -1.36
CA THR A 3 -7.87 4.97 -0.45
C THR A 3 -8.77 3.95 -1.15
N LEU A 4 -9.20 4.26 -2.38
CA LEU A 4 -10.07 3.38 -3.16
C LEU A 4 -9.32 2.13 -3.62
N SER A 5 -8.07 2.27 -4.08
CA SER A 5 -7.22 1.13 -4.46
C SER A 5 -6.90 0.24 -3.27
N ALA A 6 -6.72 0.81 -2.07
CA ALA A 6 -6.51 0.04 -0.84
C ALA A 6 -7.78 -0.72 -0.43
N ALA A 7 -8.95 -0.09 -0.53
CA ALA A 7 -10.24 -0.73 -0.26
C ALA A 7 -10.54 -1.87 -1.25
N ASP A 8 -10.31 -1.64 -2.54
CA ASP A 8 -10.44 -2.64 -3.59
C ASP A 8 -9.49 -3.83 -3.35
N PHE A 9 -8.22 -3.55 -3.06
CA PHE A 9 -7.25 -4.58 -2.68
C PHE A 9 -7.71 -5.38 -1.45
N ALA A 10 -8.18 -4.73 -0.38
CA ALA A 10 -8.67 -5.41 0.81
C ALA A 10 -9.87 -6.33 0.51
N ALA A 11 -10.81 -5.88 -0.34
CA ALA A 11 -11.92 -6.71 -0.78
C ALA A 11 -11.44 -7.93 -1.60
N THR A 12 -10.48 -7.74 -2.52
CA THR A 12 -9.92 -8.85 -3.31
C THR A 12 -9.12 -9.85 -2.46
N SER A 13 -8.50 -9.42 -1.36
CA SER A 13 -7.85 -10.31 -0.39
C SER A 13 -8.86 -11.23 0.31
N GLN A 14 -10.05 -10.72 0.64
CA GLN A 14 -11.13 -11.56 1.16
C GLN A 14 -11.60 -12.58 0.13
N LEU A 15 -11.71 -12.18 -1.14
CA LEU A 15 -12.03 -13.11 -2.23
C LEU A 15 -10.98 -14.21 -2.37
N ALA A 16 -9.68 -13.87 -2.28
CA ALA A 16 -8.60 -14.87 -2.29
C ALA A 16 -8.78 -15.90 -1.17
N SER A 17 -9.07 -15.44 0.05
CA SER A 17 -9.33 -16.34 1.19
C SER A 17 -10.51 -17.28 0.96
N ILE A 18 -11.58 -16.83 0.30
CA ILE A 18 -12.77 -17.65 0.01
C ILE A 18 -12.43 -18.81 -0.93
N ILE A 19 -11.53 -18.58 -1.88
CA ILE A 19 -11.11 -19.60 -2.87
C ILE A 19 -9.89 -20.41 -2.42
N GLY A 20 -9.39 -20.19 -1.20
CA GLY A 20 -8.24 -20.91 -0.64
C GLY A 20 -6.87 -20.36 -1.06
N GLU A 21 -6.82 -19.18 -1.67
CA GLU A 21 -5.59 -18.49 -2.02
C GLU A 21 -5.14 -17.57 -0.86
N LYS A 22 -3.83 -17.39 -0.71
CA LYS A 22 -3.27 -16.47 0.31
C LYS A 22 -3.61 -15.01 -0.05
N GLU A 23 -3.39 -14.64 -1.31
CA GLU A 23 -3.68 -13.32 -1.88
C GLU A 23 -3.55 -13.35 -3.41
N PHE A 24 -4.15 -12.37 -4.08
CA PHE A 24 -3.84 -12.10 -5.48
C PHE A 24 -2.63 -11.16 -5.55
N ALA A 25 -1.46 -11.70 -5.93
CA ALA A 25 -0.22 -10.92 -6.00
C ALA A 25 -0.29 -9.73 -6.98
N HIS A 26 -1.15 -9.83 -8.01
CA HIS A 26 -1.30 -8.83 -9.06
C HIS A 26 -2.76 -8.67 -9.45
N LEU A 27 -3.24 -7.43 -9.53
CA LEU A 27 -4.56 -7.08 -10.04
C LEU A 27 -4.41 -6.24 -11.32
N TYR A 28 -5.31 -6.45 -12.27
CA TYR A 28 -5.35 -5.69 -13.51
C TYR A 28 -6.78 -5.30 -13.86
N HIS A 29 -7.02 -4.01 -13.98
CA HIS A 29 -8.30 -3.43 -14.40
C HIS A 29 -8.13 -2.77 -15.76
N GLN A 30 -8.84 -3.28 -16.76
CA GLN A 30 -8.83 -2.74 -18.12
C GLN A 30 -9.93 -1.70 -18.27
N GLY A 31 -9.57 -0.51 -18.72
CA GLY A 31 -10.52 0.55 -19.03
C GLY A 31 -10.57 0.92 -20.51
N GLU A 32 -11.49 1.81 -20.87
CA GLU A 32 -11.63 2.28 -22.25
C GLU A 32 -10.52 3.23 -22.70
N LYS A 33 -9.89 3.94 -21.76
CA LYS A 33 -8.82 4.92 -22.02
C LYS A 33 -7.54 4.56 -21.31
N GLU A 34 -7.66 4.30 -20.01
CA GLU A 34 -6.56 3.97 -19.11
C GLU A 34 -6.77 2.57 -18.54
N ASN A 35 -5.66 1.90 -18.21
CA ASN A 35 -5.63 0.65 -17.49
C ASN A 35 -4.92 0.85 -16.15
N ILE A 36 -5.26 0.01 -15.17
CA ILE A 36 -4.65 0.04 -13.84
C ILE A 36 -4.04 -1.33 -13.56
N TYR A 37 -2.77 -1.34 -13.19
CA TYR A 37 -2.09 -2.52 -12.66
C TYR A 37 -1.70 -2.26 -11.21
N ILE A 38 -2.07 -3.19 -10.33
CA ILE A 38 -1.79 -3.10 -8.89
C ILE A 38 -0.98 -4.33 -8.50
N THR A 39 0.09 -4.12 -7.73
CA THR A 39 0.91 -5.20 -7.16
C THR A 39 1.31 -4.87 -5.74
N ILE A 40 1.61 -5.91 -4.97
CA ILE A 40 2.25 -5.77 -3.65
C ILE A 40 3.77 -5.70 -3.86
N VAL A 41 4.44 -4.91 -3.03
CA VAL A 41 5.90 -4.78 -2.93
C VAL A 41 6.30 -5.09 -1.49
N GLY A 42 7.11 -6.15 -1.30
CA GLY A 42 7.32 -6.74 0.03
C GLY A 42 5.99 -7.19 0.65
N ASP A 43 5.77 -6.87 1.93
CA ASP A 43 4.59 -7.34 2.69
C ASP A 43 3.56 -6.24 3.02
N ARG A 44 3.83 -4.98 2.67
CA ARG A 44 3.08 -3.84 3.24
C ARG A 44 2.76 -2.72 2.26
N VAL A 45 3.37 -2.72 1.08
CA VAL A 45 3.26 -1.59 0.15
C VAL A 45 2.51 -2.00 -1.10
N ILE A 46 1.49 -1.22 -1.45
CA ILE A 46 0.74 -1.36 -2.70
C ILE A 46 1.33 -0.41 -3.74
N LEU A 47 1.76 -0.96 -4.87
CA LEU A 47 2.17 -0.19 -6.04
C LEU A 47 1.05 -0.24 -7.09
N ALA A 48 0.43 0.92 -7.35
CA ALA A 48 -0.56 1.09 -8.40
C ALA A 48 0.01 1.89 -9.56
N VAL A 49 -0.12 1.37 -10.78
CA VAL A 49 0.36 1.97 -12.03
C VAL A 49 -0.81 2.18 -12.97
N VAL A 50 -0.99 3.43 -13.42
CA VAL A 50 -2.00 3.82 -14.41
C VAL A 50 -1.30 4.07 -15.75
N PHE A 51 -1.83 3.52 -16.83
CA PHE A 51 -1.21 3.63 -18.15
C PHE A 51 -2.23 3.55 -19.29
N ASP A 52 -1.93 4.27 -20.37
CA ASP A 52 -2.76 4.32 -21.57
C ASP A 52 -2.62 3.06 -22.45
N LYS A 53 -3.45 2.98 -23.50
CA LYS A 53 -3.46 1.85 -24.46
C LYS A 53 -2.20 1.71 -25.32
N ARG A 54 -1.33 2.72 -25.39
CA ARG A 54 -0.06 2.61 -26.14
C ARG A 54 0.94 1.75 -25.38
N THR A 55 0.77 1.63 -24.06
CA THR A 55 1.58 0.79 -23.20
C THR A 55 0.87 -0.55 -22.96
N THR A 56 1.55 -1.66 -23.24
CA THR A 56 0.99 -3.00 -22.99
C THR A 56 1.23 -3.44 -21.56
N LEU A 57 0.33 -4.28 -21.03
CA LEU A 57 0.51 -4.88 -19.70
C LEU A 57 1.86 -5.62 -19.56
N GLY A 58 2.32 -6.27 -20.63
CA GLY A 58 3.63 -6.93 -20.65
C GLY A 58 4.79 -5.94 -20.43
N MET A 59 4.74 -4.77 -21.08
CA MET A 59 5.75 -3.73 -20.91
C MET A 59 5.77 -3.18 -19.48
N VAL A 60 4.57 -2.96 -18.91
CA VAL A 60 4.41 -2.52 -17.52
C VAL A 60 5.02 -3.56 -16.57
N ARG A 61 4.69 -4.84 -16.72
CA ARG A 61 5.24 -5.92 -15.88
C ARG A 61 6.77 -6.00 -15.92
N ILE A 62 7.37 -5.84 -17.10
CA ILE A 62 8.84 -5.85 -17.24
C ILE A 62 9.47 -4.68 -16.47
N LYS A 63 8.94 -3.47 -16.63
CA LYS A 63 9.46 -2.28 -15.93
C LYS A 63 9.24 -2.38 -14.41
N ILE A 64 8.07 -2.83 -13.98
CA ILE A 64 7.74 -2.99 -12.56
C ILE A 64 8.67 -3.99 -11.90
N LYS A 65 8.98 -5.13 -12.54
CA LYS A 65 9.91 -6.11 -11.96
C LYS A 65 11.26 -5.50 -11.56
N GLN A 66 11.77 -4.55 -12.35
CA GLN A 66 13.02 -3.84 -12.03
C GLN A 66 12.85 -2.81 -10.90
N VAL A 67 11.70 -2.14 -10.85
CA VAL A 67 11.39 -1.12 -9.83
C VAL A 67 11.13 -1.76 -8.46
N VAL A 68 10.38 -2.87 -8.43
CA VAL A 68 10.04 -3.62 -7.21
C VAL A 68 11.31 -4.00 -6.45
N GLY A 69 12.29 -4.62 -7.10
CA GLY A 69 13.53 -5.01 -6.43
C GLY A 69 14.37 -3.83 -5.90
N ARG A 70 14.20 -2.62 -6.44
CA ARG A 70 14.82 -1.40 -5.88
C ARG A 70 14.02 -0.87 -4.68
N LEU A 71 12.70 -0.86 -4.80
CA LEU A 71 11.81 -0.41 -3.74
C LEU A 71 11.90 -1.32 -2.50
N GLU A 72 12.00 -2.64 -2.69
CA GLU A 72 12.17 -3.59 -1.59
C GLU A 72 13.40 -3.25 -0.73
N ARG A 73 14.55 -2.97 -1.36
CA ARG A 73 15.78 -2.57 -0.63
C ARG A 73 15.60 -1.25 0.10
N ILE A 74 14.97 -0.26 -0.54
CA ILE A 74 14.70 1.04 0.07
C ILE A 74 13.79 0.86 1.30
N PHE A 75 12.75 0.04 1.18
CA PHE A 75 11.83 -0.22 2.28
C PHE A 75 12.49 -1.02 3.40
N GLU A 76 13.33 -2.01 3.08
CA GLU A 76 14.12 -2.75 4.08
C GLU A 76 15.02 -1.80 4.90
N ASP A 77 15.73 -0.89 4.23
CA ASP A 77 16.56 0.13 4.91
C ASP A 77 15.74 1.05 5.80
N ILE A 78 14.57 1.51 5.32
CA ILE A 78 13.66 2.37 6.08
C ILE A 78 13.13 1.62 7.30
N PHE A 79 12.60 0.41 7.12
CA PHE A 79 12.01 -0.36 8.22
C PHE A 79 13.06 -0.80 9.25
N THR A 80 14.29 -1.08 8.80
CA THR A 80 15.41 -1.35 9.71
C THR A 80 15.74 -0.12 10.57
N LYS A 81 15.80 1.07 9.98
CA LYS A 81 16.06 2.34 10.70
C LYS A 81 14.94 2.73 11.66
N ILE A 82 13.68 2.50 11.26
CA ILE A 82 12.52 2.75 12.13
C ILE A 82 12.49 1.73 13.28
N GLY A 83 12.79 0.46 13.00
CA GLY A 83 12.85 -0.61 14.02
C GLY A 83 14.07 -0.56 14.95
N THR A 84 15.08 0.27 14.65
CA THR A 84 16.27 0.51 15.49
C THR A 84 16.19 1.81 16.29
N GLN A 85 15.10 2.57 16.22
CA GLN A 85 14.81 3.53 17.27
C GLN A 85 14.50 2.75 18.57
N PRO A 86 15.09 3.12 19.72
CA PRO A 86 14.66 2.57 21.00
C PRO A 86 13.15 2.70 21.12
N LYS A 87 12.48 1.68 21.68
CA LYS A 87 11.08 1.75 22.12
C LYS A 87 10.94 2.72 23.32
N GLU A 88 11.22 3.99 23.10
CA GLU A 88 10.88 5.13 23.94
C GLU A 88 10.41 6.18 22.94
N GLU A 89 9.14 6.21 22.57
CA GLU A 89 8.10 6.84 23.36
C GLU A 89 6.87 5.92 23.44
N ARG A 90 6.56 5.48 24.67
CA ARG A 90 5.18 5.16 25.00
C ARG A 90 4.39 6.44 24.75
N ILE A 91 3.22 6.34 24.12
CA ILE A 91 2.21 7.41 24.15
C ILE A 91 2.18 7.95 25.58
N THR A 92 2.64 9.19 25.77
CA THR A 92 2.68 9.78 27.10
C THR A 92 1.27 10.20 27.47
N ASP A 93 0.99 10.22 28.76
CA ASP A 93 -0.29 10.74 29.26
C ASP A 93 -0.51 12.20 28.81
N GLU A 94 0.58 12.93 28.54
CA GLU A 94 0.59 14.28 27.98
C GLU A 94 0.09 14.31 26.53
N PHE A 95 0.59 13.44 25.64
CA PHE A 95 0.10 13.33 24.27
C PHE A 95 -1.38 12.90 24.22
N THR A 96 -1.79 12.03 25.14
CA THR A 96 -3.18 11.55 25.22
C THR A 96 -4.13 12.68 25.59
N LYS A 97 -3.74 13.50 26.58
CA LYS A 97 -4.52 14.69 26.97
C LYS A 97 -4.62 15.73 25.86
N GLU A 98 -3.52 16.02 25.18
CA GLU A 98 -3.53 16.99 24.08
C GLU A 98 -4.41 16.53 22.91
N ALA A 99 -4.41 15.22 22.62
CA ALA A 99 -5.29 14.64 21.61
C ALA A 99 -6.78 14.68 22.01
N GLU A 100 -7.11 14.43 23.29
CA GLU A 100 -8.47 14.53 23.81
C GLU A 100 -9.00 15.98 23.72
N GLU A 101 -8.18 16.97 24.08
CA GLU A 101 -8.56 18.39 23.99
C GLU A 101 -8.82 18.86 22.54
N GLU A 102 -8.04 18.39 21.57
CA GLU A 102 -8.27 18.71 20.16
C GLU A 102 -9.50 18.02 19.58
N LEU A 103 -9.81 16.79 20.02
CA LEU A 103 -11.05 16.11 19.64
C LEU A 103 -12.29 16.83 20.19
N ASP A 104 -12.24 17.27 21.45
CA ASP A 104 -13.34 18.02 22.06
C ASP A 104 -13.58 19.36 21.35
N LYS A 105 -12.53 20.04 20.86
CA LYS A 105 -12.69 21.26 20.04
C LYS A 105 -13.31 21.01 18.67
N LEU A 106 -13.14 19.81 18.11
CA LEU A 106 -13.64 19.47 16.77
C LEU A 106 -15.07 18.91 16.79
N PHE A 107 -15.50 18.32 17.91
CA PHE A 107 -16.77 17.60 18.01
C PHE A 107 -17.71 18.08 19.13
N GLY A 108 -17.26 18.99 20.00
CA GLY A 108 -18.09 19.71 20.99
C GLY A 108 -18.60 21.05 20.45
#